data_AF-A0A6V8NUI3-F1
#
_entry.id   AF-A0A6V8NUI3-F1
#
_cell.length_a   1.000
_cell.length_b   1.000
_cell.length_c   1.000
_cell.angle_alpha   90.00
_cell.angle_beta   90.00
_cell.angle_gamma   90.00
#
_symmetry.space_group_name_H-M   'P 1'
#
loop_
_entity.id
_entity.type
_entity.pdbx_description
1 polymer ?
#
loop_
_entity_poly.entity_id
_entity_poly.type
_entity_poly.pdbx_seq_one_letter_code
_entity_poly.pdbx_strand_id
1 'polypeptide(L)' 'MAERNKVLLISYDVIGPNMAGPGVRYFELARVLREYCLLTLAIPNAS' A
#
# COMPACT_ATOMS: atom_id res chain seq x y z
N MET A 1 7.16 23.95 6.45
CA MET A 1 7.35 22.66 5.76
C MET A 1 6.39 22.61 4.58
N ALA A 2 6.84 22.20 3.40
CA ALA A 2 5.93 21.98 2.27
C ALA A 2 4.94 20.83 2.59
N GLU A 3 3.68 20.93 2.15
CA GLU A 3 2.71 19.85 2.33
C GLU A 3 3.17 18.60 1.55
N ARG A 4 3.12 17.43 2.20
CA ARG A 4 3.45 16.17 1.53
C ARG A 4 2.28 15.72 0.65
N ASN A 5 2.58 15.31 -0.58
CA ASN A 5 1.59 14.77 -1.51
C ASN A 5 0.78 13.62 -0.87
N LYS A 6 -0.54 13.63 -1.08
CA LYS A 6 -1.45 12.57 -0.62
C LYS A 6 -1.63 11.57 -1.75
N VAL A 7 -1.27 10.31 -1.50
CA VAL A 7 -1.27 9.24 -2.51
C VAL A 7 -2.14 8.08 -2.03
N LEU A 8 -3.00 7.60 -2.92
CA LEU A 8 -3.77 6.36 -2.73
C LEU A 8 -3.21 5.29 -3.67
N LEU A 9 -2.67 4.22 -3.08
CA LEU A 9 -2.30 3.01 -3.80
C LEU A 9 -3.42 1.98 -3.63
N ILE A 10 -3.90 1.40 -4.73
CA ILE A 10 -4.97 0.39 -4.72
C ILE A 10 -4.38 -0.94 -5.16
N SER A 11 -4.40 -1.92 -4.25
CA SER A 11 -4.11 -3.32 -4.58
C SER A 11 -5.41 -4.05 -4.92
N TYR A 12 -5.38 -4.90 -5.95
CA TYR A 12 -6.49 -5.83 -6.24
C TYR A 12 -6.40 -7.13 -5.43
N ASP A 13 -5.28 -7.34 -4.74
CA ASP A 13 -5.01 -8.53 -3.96
C ASP A 13 -5.00 -8.19 -2.46
N VAL A 14 -5.36 -9.19 -1.64
CA VAL A 14 -5.47 -9.06 -0.19
C VAL A 14 -4.07 -9.04 0.44
N ILE A 15 -3.94 -8.32 1.56
CA ILE A 15 -2.70 -8.27 2.34
C ILE A 15 -2.95 -8.98 3.67
N GLY A 16 -2.08 -9.93 4.00
CA GLY A 16 -2.18 -10.73 5.22
C GLY A 16 -0.94 -11.57 5.49
N PRO A 17 -0.92 -12.36 6.57
CA PRO A 17 0.27 -13.07 7.03
C PRO A 17 0.86 -14.07 6.01
N ASN A 18 0.02 -14.65 5.15
CA ASN A 18 0.40 -15.67 4.17
C ASN A 18 0.32 -15.14 2.72
N MET A 19 0.57 -13.85 2.52
CA MET A 19 0.52 -13.22 1.20
C MET A 19 1.60 -13.76 0.25
N ALA A 20 1.25 -13.85 -1.03
CA ALA A 20 2.16 -14.13 -2.13
C ALA A 20 1.77 -13.27 -3.35
N GLY A 21 2.64 -13.21 -4.37
CA GLY A 21 2.27 -12.58 -5.64
C GLY A 21 2.05 -11.05 -5.54
N PRO A 22 0.95 -10.49 -6.07
CA PRO A 22 0.69 -9.06 -6.06
C PRO A 22 0.60 -8.47 -4.65
N GLY A 23 -0.09 -9.11 -3.70
CA GLY A 23 -0.28 -8.57 -2.35
C GLY A 23 1.02 -8.15 -1.65
N VAL A 24 2.04 -9.02 -1.68
CA VAL A 24 3.36 -8.72 -1.09
C VAL A 24 4.08 -7.59 -1.83
N ARG A 25 3.97 -7.51 -3.16
CA ARG A 25 4.63 -6.43 -3.94
C ARG A 25 4.03 -5.07 -3.65
N TYR A 26 2.70 -4.98 -3.57
CA TYR A 26 2.01 -3.74 -3.22
C TYR A 26 2.32 -3.32 -1.79
N PHE A 27 2.39 -4.27 -0.85
CA PHE A 27 2.78 -4.00 0.53
C PHE A 27 4.20 -3.43 0.64
N GLU A 28 5.19 -4.08 0.02
CA GLU A 28 6.59 -3.63 0.08
C GLU A 28 6.78 -2.29 -0.64
N LEU A 29 6.13 -2.09 -1.79
CA LEU A 29 6.12 -0.79 -2.47
C LEU A 29 5.53 0.31 -1.58
N ALA A 30 4.40 0.04 -0.91
CA ALA A 30 3.79 0.99 0.00
C ALA A 30 4.71 1.34 1.19
N ARG A 31 5.45 0.34 1.69
CA ARG A 31 6.38 0.53 2.81
C ARG A 31 7.52 1.49 2.46
N VAL A 32 7.97 1.51 1.21
CA VAL A 32 8.98 2.46 0.71
C VAL A 32 8.34 3.82 0.37
N LEU A 33 7.21 3.84 -0.33
CA LEU A 33 6.57 5.09 -0.78
C LEU A 33 6.13 6.02 0.37
N ARG A 34 5.78 5.47 1.53
CA ARG A 34 5.39 6.26 2.72
C ARG A 34 6.51 7.18 3.22
N GLU A 35 7.77 6.92 2.85
CA GLU A 35 8.91 7.78 3.21
C GLU A 35 8.90 9.10 2.41
N TYR A 36 8.22 9.12 1.27
CA TYR A 36 8.20 10.25 0.33
C TYR A 36 6.87 11.01 0.31
N CYS A 37 5.76 10.37 0.72
CA CYS A 37 4.42 10.93 0.62
C CYS A 37 3.48 10.47 1.75
N LEU A 38 2.34 11.14 1.90
CA LEU A 38 1.25 10.68 2.75
C LEU A 38 0.48 9.57 2.02
N LEU A 39 0.89 8.33 2.26
CA LEU A 39 0.38 7.16 1.55
C LEU A 39 -0.78 6.47 2.30
N THR A 40 -1.83 6.13 1.57
CA THR A 40 -2.84 5.13 1.97
C THR A 40 -2.80 3.96 1.00
N LEU A 41 -2.82 2.73 1.53
CA LEU A 41 -2.94 1.50 0.75
C LEU A 41 -4.35 0.92 0.94
N ALA A 42 -5.17 0.95 -0.10
CA ALA A 42 -6.47 0.30 -0.13
C ALA A 42 -6.32 -1.14 -0.65
N ILE A 43 -6.94 -2.08 0.06
CA ILE A 43 -6.96 -3.51 -0.27
C ILE A 43 -8.40 -4.01 -0.30
N PRO A 44 -8.69 -5.13 -0.98
CA PRO A 44 -9.99 -5.77 -0.88
C PRO A 44 -10.31 -6.13 0.57
N ASN A 45 -11.57 -5.98 0.96
CA ASN A 45 -12.05 -6.52 2.23
C ASN A 45 -12.13 -8.05 2.09
N ALA A 46 -11.36 -8.77 2.88
CA ALA A 46 -11.30 -10.25 2.84
C ALA A 46 -12.36 -10.92 3.73
N SER A 47 -13.43 -10.20 4.05
CA SER A 47 -14.57 -10.65 4.87
C SER A 47 -15.27 -11.86 4.29
#